data_AF-A0A257MJD2-F1
#
_entry.id   AF-A0A257MJD2-F1
#
_cell.length_a   1.000
_cell.length_b   1.000
_cell.length_c   1.000
_cell.angle_alpha   90.00
_cell.angle_beta   90.00
_cell.angle_gamma   90.00
#
_symmetry.space_group_name_H-M   'P 1'
#
loop_
_entity.id
_entity.type
_entity.pdbx_description
1 polymer ?
#
loop_
_entity_poly.entity_id
_entity_poly.type
_entity_poly.pdbx_seq_one_letter_code
_entity_poly.pdbx_strand_id
1 'polypeptide(L)'
;MHLSRAGKTRPSWPAFLAFFSLFSLVLLSAVPALAEEAIRAPDFNATGVDGKNFSLSGFSGSPLILHITNIEIPLCIECEKSLQGQVEELARLKQMHPEVQIATLNMRKNPYSQDGKSLAEKWWKVNISWPWTEDIEPYAIASKYLDYWNVRGGSSNPTLLLIDKDGMISGIYHVYRVGEGELDGVQSAETLYGKLQDLSSSKWQGLEGEISRQNVSALGMFVLGIVTSLAPCSIALMIAVFSYVLTVRRKDEYTRKSVSSSREGLMIGVAFTLGMASVFFVLGLFISQVGLFIRDSRIFDLLAGLIMILLGVGNIKPLEEIIEPVTSRLRPAGGEHCAVKKSLLQRSVETSISLFQRSAFIGALTLGVFFALGWAPCALSMVLPVLIWLASQDVTPLAGGMMLFIFGVGHGVPIIPIATFSRTVGGRIGEKYVSVGAWTTKFFGALVIAVGVVYAARYFGILLW
;
A
#
# COMPACT_ATOMS: atom_id res chain seq x y z
N MET A 1 19.85 53.59 -36.93
CA MET A 1 18.67 52.71 -36.71
C MET A 1 19.18 51.35 -36.25
N HIS A 2 19.09 51.07 -34.96
CA HIS A 2 19.53 49.83 -34.31
C HIS A 2 18.49 48.72 -34.51
N LEU A 3 18.90 47.59 -35.08
CA LEU A 3 18.13 46.34 -35.11
C LEU A 3 18.55 45.47 -33.91
N SER A 4 17.65 45.34 -32.94
CA SER A 4 17.83 44.49 -31.75
C SER A 4 17.54 43.02 -32.09
N ARG A 5 18.54 42.16 -31.95
CA ARG A 5 18.44 40.69 -32.00
C ARG A 5 17.93 40.19 -30.64
N ALA A 6 16.68 39.75 -30.57
CA ALA A 6 16.15 39.03 -29.41
C ALA A 6 16.70 37.59 -29.39
N GLY A 7 17.46 37.26 -28.34
CA GLY A 7 18.06 35.95 -28.12
C GLY A 7 17.02 34.86 -27.82
N LYS A 8 17.10 33.75 -28.56
CA LYS A 8 16.45 32.49 -28.20
C LYS A 8 17.27 31.82 -27.09
N THR A 9 16.80 31.88 -25.85
CA THR A 9 17.33 31.07 -24.76
C THR A 9 16.91 29.61 -24.97
N ARG A 10 17.88 28.74 -25.28
CA ARG A 10 17.71 27.28 -25.30
C ARG A 10 17.70 26.78 -23.84
N PRO A 11 16.71 25.98 -23.41
CA PRO A 11 16.78 25.36 -22.08
C PRO A 11 17.91 24.33 -22.08
N SER A 12 18.70 24.36 -21.02
CA SER A 12 19.96 23.63 -20.83
C SER A 12 19.71 22.13 -20.63
N TRP A 13 20.20 21.35 -21.59
CA TRP A 13 20.23 19.88 -21.61
C TRP A 13 20.95 19.18 -20.44
N PRO A 14 21.99 19.72 -19.77
CA PRO A 14 22.78 18.94 -18.81
C PRO A 14 22.02 18.60 -17.51
N ALA A 15 21.04 19.40 -17.08
CA ALA A 15 20.29 19.13 -15.85
C ALA A 15 19.36 17.90 -15.96
N PHE A 16 18.87 17.62 -17.17
CA PHE A 16 17.90 16.54 -17.41
C PHE A 16 18.56 15.17 -17.52
N LEU A 17 19.75 15.11 -18.15
CA LEU A 17 20.57 13.90 -18.18
C LEU A 17 21.13 13.57 -16.79
N ALA A 18 21.49 14.59 -16.00
CA ALA A 18 21.90 14.40 -14.62
C ALA A 18 20.77 13.80 -13.76
N PHE A 19 19.52 14.25 -13.93
CA PHE A 19 18.37 13.72 -13.18
C PHE A 19 18.01 12.29 -13.57
N PHE A 20 18.04 11.95 -14.86
CA PHE A 20 17.78 10.59 -15.35
C PHE A 20 18.92 9.62 -14.99
N SER A 21 20.17 10.09 -15.01
CA SER A 21 21.34 9.34 -14.57
C SER A 21 21.33 9.11 -13.06
N LEU A 22 20.93 10.11 -12.25
CA LEU A 22 20.75 9.93 -10.81
C LEU A 22 19.64 8.92 -10.52
N PHE A 23 18.50 9.04 -11.21
CA PHE A 23 17.37 8.14 -11.01
C PHE A 23 17.68 6.68 -11.39
N SER A 24 18.44 6.47 -12.47
CA SER A 24 18.93 5.13 -12.85
C SER A 24 19.99 4.60 -11.87
N LEU A 25 20.80 5.48 -11.26
CA LEU A 25 21.75 5.08 -10.22
C LEU A 25 21.02 4.64 -8.94
N VAL A 26 19.95 5.35 -8.57
CA VAL A 26 19.11 5.02 -7.40
C VAL A 26 18.36 3.71 -7.59
N LEU A 27 17.86 3.43 -8.80
CA LEU A 27 17.24 2.15 -9.15
C LEU A 27 18.21 0.96 -9.09
N LEU A 28 19.48 1.16 -9.44
CA LEU A 28 20.50 0.10 -9.35
C LEU A 28 21.04 -0.09 -7.92
N SER A 29 21.07 0.95 -7.08
CA SER A 29 21.51 0.84 -5.68
C SER A 29 20.47 0.22 -4.75
N ALA A 30 19.22 0.02 -5.21
CA ALA A 30 18.13 -0.54 -4.43
C ALA A 30 18.00 -2.07 -4.56
N VAL A 31 19.02 -2.76 -5.07
CA VAL A 31 19.12 -4.22 -5.02
C VAL A 31 20.00 -4.56 -3.81
N PRO A 32 19.43 -4.97 -2.66
CA PRO A 32 20.26 -5.51 -1.59
C PRO A 32 20.93 -6.76 -2.15
N ALA A 33 22.26 -6.77 -2.13
CA ALA A 33 23.02 -7.97 -2.40
C ALA A 33 22.56 -9.06 -1.41
N LEU A 34 22.28 -10.26 -1.95
CA LEU A 34 21.96 -11.46 -1.20
C LEU A 34 23.16 -11.87 -0.33
N ALA A 35 23.22 -11.32 0.88
CA ALA A 35 23.82 -12.00 2.01
C ALA A 35 22.66 -12.46 2.89
N GLU A 36 22.61 -13.74 3.27
CA GLU A 36 21.76 -14.21 4.35
C GLU A 36 22.22 -13.54 5.64
N GLU A 37 21.67 -12.36 5.87
CA GLU A 37 21.97 -11.51 7.00
C GLU A 37 21.27 -12.10 8.22
N ALA A 38 22.05 -12.43 9.26
CA ALA A 38 21.51 -12.91 10.52
C ALA A 38 20.46 -11.92 11.03
N ILE A 39 19.26 -12.41 11.35
CA ILE A 39 18.09 -11.57 11.60
C ILE A 39 17.89 -11.40 13.10
N ARG A 40 17.99 -10.16 13.59
CA ARG A 40 17.74 -9.85 14.99
C ARG A 40 16.24 -9.85 15.30
N ALA A 41 15.85 -10.49 16.40
CA ALA A 41 14.48 -10.49 16.87
C ALA A 41 14.05 -9.07 17.32
N PRO A 42 12.89 -8.54 16.88
CA PRO A 42 12.39 -7.24 17.32
C PRO A 42 12.13 -7.20 18.83
N ASP A 43 12.79 -6.28 19.55
CA ASP A 43 12.59 -6.15 21.00
C ASP A 43 11.17 -5.66 21.35
N PHE A 44 10.69 -6.06 22.51
CA PHE A 44 9.39 -5.66 23.04
C PHE A 44 9.39 -5.69 24.56
N ASN A 45 8.52 -4.88 25.14
CA ASN A 45 8.17 -4.92 26.57
C ASN A 45 6.72 -5.36 26.69
N ALA A 46 6.46 -6.30 27.58
CA ALA A 46 5.16 -6.88 27.80
C ALA A 46 4.88 -7.05 29.30
N THR A 47 3.61 -7.14 29.64
CA THR A 47 3.15 -7.46 31.00
C THR A 47 2.51 -8.84 30.96
N GLY A 48 3.08 -9.78 31.71
CA GLY A 48 2.50 -11.12 31.83
C GLY A 48 1.14 -11.09 32.52
N VAL A 49 0.35 -12.17 32.33
CA VAL A 49 -0.93 -12.36 33.03
C VAL A 49 -0.75 -12.35 34.56
N ASP A 50 0.44 -12.67 35.07
CA ASP A 50 0.80 -12.58 36.49
C ASP A 50 1.11 -11.15 36.97
N GLY A 51 0.99 -10.16 36.08
CA GLY A 51 1.26 -8.74 36.36
C GLY A 51 2.75 -8.38 36.33
N LYS A 52 3.65 -9.32 36.02
CA LYS A 52 5.09 -9.03 35.95
C LYS A 52 5.46 -8.52 34.57
N ASN A 53 6.24 -7.45 34.54
CA ASN A 53 6.79 -6.93 33.29
C ASN A 53 8.01 -7.76 32.88
N PHE A 54 8.10 -8.06 31.59
CA PHE A 54 9.27 -8.69 30.98
C PHE A 54 9.58 -8.05 29.63
N SER A 55 10.83 -8.13 29.21
CA SER A 55 11.28 -7.69 27.89
C SER A 55 11.97 -8.84 27.19
N LEU A 56 12.02 -8.81 25.86
CA LEU A 56 12.77 -9.82 25.11
C LEU A 56 14.27 -9.74 25.46
N SER A 57 14.80 -8.52 25.59
CA SER A 57 16.17 -8.27 26.06
C SER A 57 16.49 -8.87 27.43
N GLY A 58 15.49 -9.07 28.29
CA GLY A 58 15.64 -9.73 29.60
C GLY A 58 15.98 -11.23 29.52
N PHE A 59 15.79 -11.86 28.37
CA PHE A 59 16.14 -13.26 28.10
C PHE A 59 17.52 -13.42 27.43
N SER A 60 18.25 -12.32 27.22
CA SER A 60 19.60 -12.38 26.64
C SER A 60 20.56 -13.24 27.46
N GLY A 61 21.47 -13.94 26.78
CA GLY A 61 22.45 -14.84 27.40
C GLY A 61 22.02 -16.31 27.48
N SER A 62 20.79 -16.67 27.13
CA SER A 62 20.37 -18.06 26.93
C SER A 62 19.38 -18.17 25.77
N PRO A 63 19.31 -19.32 25.06
CA PRO A 63 18.33 -19.51 24.00
C PRO A 63 16.89 -19.45 24.55
N LEU A 64 16.00 -18.80 23.79
CA LEU A 64 14.59 -18.58 24.12
C LEU A 64 13.69 -19.21 23.06
N ILE A 65 12.63 -19.88 23.51
CA ILE A 65 11.48 -20.22 22.66
C ILE A 65 10.42 -19.13 22.80
N LEU A 66 10.21 -18.36 21.73
CA LEU A 66 9.09 -17.44 21.64
C LEU A 66 7.92 -18.15 20.94
N HIS A 67 6.88 -18.44 21.70
CA HIS A 67 5.65 -19.09 21.23
C HIS A 67 4.61 -18.02 20.89
N ILE A 68 4.24 -17.90 19.62
CA ILE A 68 3.18 -17.00 19.16
C ILE A 68 1.92 -17.83 18.90
N THR A 69 0.83 -17.47 19.56
CA THR A 69 -0.41 -18.24 19.51
C THR A 69 -1.63 -17.34 19.53
N ASN A 70 -2.79 -17.91 19.18
CA ASN A 70 -4.09 -17.28 19.28
C ASN A 70 -5.12 -18.35 19.66
N ILE A 71 -5.51 -18.35 20.93
CA ILE A 71 -6.42 -19.35 21.51
C ILE A 71 -7.88 -18.90 21.41
N GLU A 72 -8.15 -17.61 21.57
CA GLU A 72 -9.51 -17.08 21.72
C GLU A 72 -10.30 -17.07 20.41
N ILE A 73 -9.61 -17.05 19.26
CA ILE A 73 -10.22 -16.88 17.94
C ILE A 73 -10.02 -18.15 17.10
N PRO A 74 -10.74 -19.26 17.36
CA PRO A 74 -10.73 -20.36 16.42
C PRO A 74 -11.77 -20.12 15.32
N LEU A 75 -11.30 -19.93 14.09
CA LEU A 75 -12.06 -20.22 12.86
C LEU A 75 -11.97 -21.70 12.47
N CYS A 76 -11.30 -22.54 13.29
CA CYS A 76 -10.80 -23.84 12.89
C CYS A 76 -10.74 -24.81 14.09
N ILE A 77 -11.62 -25.82 14.08
CA ILE A 77 -11.65 -26.92 15.07
C ILE A 77 -10.44 -27.84 14.88
N GLU A 78 -10.00 -28.04 13.64
CA GLU A 78 -8.86 -28.91 13.30
C GLU A 78 -7.54 -28.41 13.90
N CYS A 79 -7.38 -27.09 13.97
CA CYS A 79 -6.24 -26.40 14.54
C CYS A 79 -6.11 -26.62 16.06
N GLU A 80 -7.22 -26.88 16.75
CA GLU A 80 -7.25 -27.03 18.21
C GLU A 80 -6.34 -28.16 18.67
N LYS A 81 -6.28 -29.26 17.91
CA LYS A 81 -5.41 -30.39 18.20
C LYS A 81 -3.94 -29.98 18.19
N SER A 82 -3.51 -29.19 17.21
CA SER A 82 -2.13 -28.76 17.07
C SER A 82 -1.79 -27.65 18.09
N LEU A 83 -2.75 -26.78 18.42
CA LEU A 83 -2.62 -25.79 19.50
C LEU A 83 -2.42 -26.46 20.87
N GLN A 84 -3.31 -27.40 21.21
CA GLN A 84 -3.23 -28.19 22.44
C GLN A 84 -1.91 -28.94 22.50
N GLY A 85 -1.59 -29.71 21.45
CA GLY A 85 -0.37 -30.53 21.42
C GLY A 85 0.89 -29.70 21.59
N GLN A 86 0.96 -28.53 20.96
CA GLN A 86 2.14 -27.67 21.10
C GLN A 86 2.30 -27.10 22.52
N VAL A 87 1.20 -26.70 23.17
CA VAL A 87 1.25 -26.18 24.55
C VAL A 87 1.55 -27.29 25.55
N GLU A 88 1.04 -28.51 25.34
CA GLU A 88 1.37 -29.69 26.14
C GLU A 88 2.87 -30.02 26.07
N GLU A 89 3.46 -30.01 24.87
CA GLU A 89 4.89 -30.28 24.68
C GLU A 89 5.77 -29.17 25.28
N LEU A 90 5.37 -27.90 25.20
CA LEU A 90 6.08 -26.80 25.89
C LEU A 90 5.99 -26.93 27.41
N ALA A 91 4.83 -27.34 27.95
CA ALA A 91 4.68 -27.60 29.38
C ALA A 91 5.54 -28.77 29.84
N ARG A 92 5.59 -29.85 29.05
CA ARG A 92 6.48 -31.00 29.28
C ARG A 92 7.95 -30.61 29.24
N LEU A 93 8.36 -29.81 28.25
CA LEU A 93 9.73 -29.29 28.15
C LEU A 93 10.12 -28.52 29.41
N LYS A 94 9.24 -27.64 29.90
CA LYS A 94 9.49 -26.85 31.11
C LYS A 94 9.53 -27.69 32.39
N GLN A 95 8.80 -28.81 32.44
CA GLN A 95 8.85 -29.77 33.55
C GLN A 95 10.14 -30.60 33.55
N MET A 96 10.61 -31.04 32.37
CA MET A 96 11.86 -31.79 32.23
C MET A 96 13.10 -30.91 32.44
N HIS A 97 13.04 -29.67 31.95
CA HIS A 97 14.14 -28.71 31.93
C HIS A 97 13.67 -27.33 32.43
N PRO A 98 13.62 -27.12 33.77
CA PRO A 98 13.17 -25.86 34.36
C PRO A 98 13.97 -24.63 33.93
N GLU A 99 15.22 -24.81 33.52
CA GLU A 99 16.15 -23.77 33.05
C GLU A 99 15.79 -23.20 31.67
N VAL A 100 15.03 -23.94 30.85
CA VAL A 100 14.69 -23.51 29.48
C VAL A 100 13.83 -22.27 29.51
N GLN A 101 14.20 -21.26 28.74
CA GLN A 101 13.46 -20.02 28.63
C GLN A 101 12.37 -20.17 27.56
N ILE A 102 11.14 -19.88 27.96
CA ILE A 102 9.96 -19.87 27.10
C ILE A 102 9.21 -18.57 27.38
N ALA A 103 8.71 -17.92 26.35
CA ALA A 103 7.77 -16.81 26.47
C ALA A 103 6.61 -17.05 25.50
N THR A 104 5.38 -16.76 25.92
CA THR A 104 4.21 -16.87 25.03
C THR A 104 3.59 -15.50 24.78
N LEU A 105 3.38 -15.20 23.50
CA LEU A 105 2.65 -14.06 22.99
C LEU A 105 1.30 -14.57 22.45
N ASN A 106 0.24 -14.38 23.22
CA ASN A 106 -1.10 -14.75 22.80
C ASN A 106 -1.82 -13.53 22.20
N MET A 107 -2.23 -13.64 20.94
CA MET A 107 -2.98 -12.60 20.23
C MET A 107 -4.46 -12.69 20.60
N ARG A 108 -5.04 -11.60 21.09
CA ARG A 108 -6.47 -11.50 21.46
C ARG A 108 -7.19 -10.34 20.78
N LYS A 109 -8.44 -10.57 20.38
CA LYS A 109 -9.26 -9.53 19.71
C LYS A 109 -9.83 -8.52 20.70
N ASN A 110 -10.10 -8.93 21.93
CA ASN A 110 -10.76 -8.07 22.90
C ASN A 110 -10.27 -8.34 24.33
N PRO A 111 -10.35 -7.35 25.23
CA PRO A 111 -9.97 -7.51 26.63
C PRO A 111 -11.04 -8.20 27.50
N TYR A 112 -12.26 -8.43 26.99
CA TYR A 112 -13.43 -8.77 27.82
C TYR A 112 -13.57 -10.27 28.11
N SER A 113 -12.97 -11.13 27.29
CA SER A 113 -12.96 -12.57 27.50
C SER A 113 -11.87 -12.99 28.52
N GLN A 114 -11.86 -14.27 28.88
CA GLN A 114 -10.81 -14.83 29.74
C GLN A 114 -9.45 -14.77 29.01
N ASP A 115 -8.37 -14.60 29.76
CA ASP A 115 -7.03 -14.61 29.21
C ASP A 115 -6.65 -15.98 28.65
N GLY A 116 -5.76 -16.00 27.66
CA GLY A 116 -5.39 -17.20 26.94
C GLY A 116 -4.69 -18.21 27.84
N LYS A 117 -3.92 -17.75 28.84
CA LYS A 117 -3.30 -18.62 29.84
C LYS A 117 -4.37 -19.38 30.63
N SER A 118 -5.32 -18.68 31.24
CA SER A 118 -6.42 -19.29 32.00
C SER A 118 -7.25 -20.25 31.15
N LEU A 119 -7.49 -19.90 29.88
CA LEU A 119 -8.18 -20.78 28.93
C LEU A 119 -7.38 -22.06 28.65
N ALA A 120 -6.09 -21.95 28.35
CA ALA A 120 -5.22 -23.10 28.09
C ALA A 120 -5.13 -24.04 29.31
N GLU A 121 -4.92 -23.50 30.51
CA GLU A 121 -4.83 -24.29 31.75
C GLU A 121 -6.17 -25.00 32.04
N LYS A 122 -7.30 -24.33 31.80
CA LYS A 122 -8.63 -24.89 32.03
C LYS A 122 -9.04 -25.94 31.00
N TRP A 123 -8.80 -25.67 29.72
CA TRP A 123 -9.25 -26.52 28.61
C TRP A 123 -8.35 -27.74 28.43
N TRP A 124 -7.03 -27.51 28.45
CA TRP A 124 -6.03 -28.54 28.15
C TRP A 124 -5.38 -29.14 29.40
N LYS A 125 -5.75 -28.68 30.60
CA LYS A 125 -5.26 -29.20 31.89
C LYS A 125 -3.73 -29.17 32.01
N VAL A 126 -3.11 -28.20 31.37
CA VAL A 126 -1.66 -27.91 31.44
C VAL A 126 -1.36 -26.90 32.55
N ASN A 127 -0.12 -26.89 33.05
CA ASN A 127 0.34 -25.91 34.03
C ASN A 127 1.37 -24.99 33.38
N ILE A 128 1.05 -23.70 33.21
CA ILE A 128 1.89 -22.74 32.50
C ILE A 128 2.72 -21.94 33.52
N SER A 129 4.00 -22.30 33.62
CA SER A 129 4.95 -21.71 34.58
C SER A 129 5.84 -20.61 34.00
N TRP A 130 5.73 -20.33 32.70
CA TRP A 130 6.52 -19.30 32.01
C TRP A 130 5.72 -18.01 31.76
N PRO A 131 6.40 -16.90 31.42
CA PRO A 131 5.73 -15.65 31.07
C PRO A 131 4.79 -15.81 29.88
N TRP A 132 3.54 -15.44 30.09
CA TRP A 132 2.48 -15.46 29.09
C TRP A 132 1.87 -14.06 29.03
N THR A 133 1.97 -13.41 27.87
CA THR A 133 1.40 -12.07 27.65
C THR A 133 0.25 -12.12 26.67
N GLU A 134 -0.71 -11.25 26.91
CA GLU A 134 -1.85 -11.02 26.02
C GLU A 134 -1.58 -9.76 25.19
N ASP A 135 -1.51 -9.91 23.87
CA ASP A 135 -1.40 -8.79 22.94
C ASP A 135 -2.75 -8.55 22.28
N ILE A 136 -3.36 -7.42 22.62
CA ILE A 136 -4.72 -7.08 22.23
C ILE A 136 -4.68 -6.31 20.91
N GLU A 137 -5.65 -6.56 20.03
CA GLU A 137 -5.82 -5.82 18.77
C GLU A 137 -5.70 -4.29 19.02
N PRO A 138 -4.77 -3.58 18.33
CA PRO A 138 -4.18 -3.87 17.03
C PRO A 138 -2.89 -4.73 17.01
N TYR A 139 -2.58 -5.47 18.07
CA TYR A 139 -1.43 -6.40 18.17
C TYR A 139 -0.06 -5.71 18.08
N ALA A 140 0.21 -4.78 19.00
CA ALA A 140 1.40 -3.93 18.95
C ALA A 140 2.73 -4.71 19.03
N ILE A 141 2.71 -5.92 19.61
CA ILE A 141 3.89 -6.78 19.75
C ILE A 141 3.92 -7.79 18.60
N ALA A 142 2.82 -8.53 18.38
CA ALA A 142 2.75 -9.59 17.38
C ALA A 142 2.86 -9.07 15.94
N SER A 143 2.47 -7.81 15.69
CA SER A 143 2.67 -7.15 14.39
C SER A 143 4.15 -7.02 14.01
N LYS A 144 5.06 -6.89 14.98
CA LYS A 144 6.51 -6.87 14.72
C LYS A 144 7.03 -8.21 14.21
N TYR A 145 6.29 -9.29 14.49
CA TYR A 145 6.65 -10.64 14.10
C TYR A 145 5.85 -11.16 12.89
N LEU A 146 5.12 -10.28 12.17
CA LEU A 146 4.18 -10.63 11.09
C LEU A 146 4.79 -11.55 10.03
N ASP A 147 6.05 -11.32 9.66
CA ASP A 147 6.74 -12.08 8.61
C ASP A 147 7.15 -13.50 9.07
N TYR A 148 7.16 -13.75 10.38
CA TYR A 148 7.58 -15.03 10.96
C TYR A 148 6.40 -15.93 11.35
N TRP A 149 5.20 -15.38 11.57
CA TRP A 149 4.00 -16.20 11.81
C TRP A 149 3.07 -16.25 10.61
N ASN A 150 3.31 -15.47 9.55
CA ASN A 150 2.73 -15.75 8.25
C ASN A 150 3.66 -16.63 7.43
N VAL A 151 3.06 -17.52 6.64
CA VAL A 151 3.76 -18.39 5.71
C VAL A 151 2.88 -18.58 4.49
N ARG A 152 3.48 -18.44 3.29
CA ARG A 152 2.80 -18.68 2.00
C ARG A 152 1.46 -17.93 1.83
N GLY A 153 1.35 -16.73 2.42
CA GLY A 153 0.16 -15.87 2.32
C GLY A 153 -0.97 -16.19 3.29
N GLY A 154 -0.73 -16.97 4.35
CA GLY A 154 -1.68 -17.14 5.45
C GLY A 154 -0.99 -17.21 6.81
N SER A 155 -1.80 -17.08 7.86
CA SER A 155 -1.34 -17.09 9.25
C SER A 155 -1.15 -18.51 9.77
N SER A 156 0.02 -18.79 10.31
CA SER A 156 0.31 -20.00 11.08
C SER A 156 -0.02 -19.78 12.56
N ASN A 157 -0.75 -20.74 13.13
CA ASN A 157 -1.11 -20.73 14.54
C ASN A 157 -1.21 -22.18 15.07
N PRO A 158 -0.36 -22.60 16.02
CA PRO A 158 0.69 -21.82 16.67
C PRO A 158 1.96 -21.69 15.80
N THR A 159 2.82 -20.75 16.17
CA THR A 159 4.14 -20.56 15.57
C THR A 159 5.20 -20.50 16.67
N LEU A 160 6.34 -21.18 16.47
CA LEU A 160 7.49 -21.13 17.37
C LEU A 160 8.66 -20.43 16.71
N LEU A 161 9.30 -19.54 17.47
CA LEU A 161 10.54 -18.88 17.11
C LEU A 161 11.62 -19.33 18.09
N LEU A 162 12.73 -19.84 17.57
CA LEU A 162 13.94 -20.09 18.34
C LEU A 162 14.86 -18.88 18.22
N ILE A 163 15.10 -18.24 19.34
CA ILE A 163 15.95 -17.06 19.46
C ILE A 163 17.22 -17.49 20.20
N ASP A 164 18.39 -17.18 19.63
CA ASP A 164 19.67 -17.52 20.24
C ASP A 164 19.99 -16.62 21.45
N LYS A 165 21.11 -16.92 22.13
CA LYS A 165 21.60 -16.16 23.27
C LYS A 165 21.94 -14.69 22.96
N ASP A 166 22.19 -14.37 21.69
CA ASP A 166 22.58 -13.04 21.19
C ASP A 166 21.35 -12.25 20.67
N GLY A 167 20.15 -12.83 20.73
CA GLY A 167 18.89 -12.22 20.31
C GLY A 167 18.58 -12.38 18.81
N MET A 168 19.20 -13.34 18.13
CA MET A 168 19.01 -13.61 16.70
C MET A 168 18.02 -14.75 16.48
N ILE A 169 17.12 -14.58 15.51
CA ILE A 169 16.17 -15.63 15.11
C ILE A 169 16.93 -16.68 14.32
N SER A 170 16.94 -17.91 14.83
CA SER A 170 17.70 -19.03 14.29
C SER A 170 16.79 -20.16 13.77
N GLY A 171 15.57 -20.28 14.29
CA GLY A 171 14.60 -21.29 13.86
C GLY A 171 13.17 -20.75 13.87
N ILE A 172 12.36 -21.14 12.89
CA ILE A 172 10.94 -20.78 12.79
C ILE A 172 10.15 -22.03 12.43
N TYR A 173 9.16 -22.37 13.25
CA TYR A 173 8.28 -23.52 13.03
C TYR A 173 6.82 -23.07 12.96
N HIS A 174 6.22 -23.31 11.81
CA HIS A 174 4.81 -23.08 11.54
C HIS A 174 4.07 -24.38 11.81
N VAL A 175 3.36 -24.49 12.93
CA VAL A 175 2.76 -25.77 13.32
C VAL A 175 1.55 -26.10 12.45
N TYR A 176 0.66 -25.12 12.26
CA TYR A 176 -0.58 -25.30 11.50
C TYR A 176 -0.99 -24.03 10.77
N ARG A 177 -1.46 -24.17 9.53
CA ARG A 177 -2.02 -23.08 8.73
C ARG A 177 -3.45 -23.39 8.27
N VAL A 178 -4.37 -22.47 8.53
CA VAL A 178 -5.75 -22.56 8.04
C VAL A 178 -5.76 -22.58 6.50
N GLY A 179 -6.40 -23.61 5.93
CA GLY A 179 -6.52 -23.83 4.49
C GLY A 179 -5.48 -24.79 3.89
N GLU A 180 -4.35 -25.04 4.57
CA GLU A 180 -3.34 -26.03 4.14
C GLU A 180 -3.19 -27.20 5.12
N GLY A 181 -3.41 -26.99 6.42
CA GLY A 181 -3.30 -28.02 7.46
C GLY A 181 -2.02 -27.91 8.31
N GLU A 182 -1.56 -29.03 8.84
CA GLU A 182 -0.27 -29.12 9.55
C GLU A 182 0.89 -28.91 8.58
N LEU A 183 1.82 -28.01 8.94
CA LEU A 183 3.00 -27.70 8.12
C LEU A 183 4.24 -28.40 8.70
N ASP A 184 4.82 -27.83 9.77
CA ASP A 184 5.94 -28.42 10.49
C ASP A 184 5.48 -29.39 11.59
N GLY A 185 4.17 -29.39 11.90
CA GLY A 185 3.58 -30.19 12.95
C GLY A 185 4.01 -29.76 14.36
N VAL A 186 3.44 -30.44 15.36
CA VAL A 186 3.76 -30.18 16.78
C VAL A 186 5.21 -30.57 17.06
N GLN A 187 6.00 -29.62 17.56
CA GLN A 187 7.38 -29.84 17.95
C GLN A 187 7.44 -30.45 19.35
N SER A 188 8.03 -31.65 19.48
CA SER A 188 8.16 -32.34 20.76
C SER A 188 9.18 -31.69 21.68
N ALA A 189 9.02 -31.91 22.98
CA ALA A 189 9.90 -31.40 24.01
C ALA A 189 11.36 -31.85 23.81
N GLU A 190 11.59 -33.11 23.46
CA GLU A 190 12.95 -33.65 23.24
C GLU A 190 13.63 -33.01 22.03
N THR A 191 12.89 -32.82 20.93
CA THR A 191 13.41 -32.18 19.72
C THR A 191 13.73 -30.70 19.97
N LEU A 192 12.84 -29.97 20.65
CA LEU A 192 13.06 -28.58 21.00
C LEU A 192 14.28 -28.42 21.93
N TYR A 193 14.43 -29.31 22.93
CA TYR A 193 15.56 -29.27 23.84
C TYR A 193 16.90 -29.50 23.11
N GLY A 194 16.97 -30.48 22.21
CA GLY A 194 18.16 -30.72 21.38
C GLY A 194 18.56 -29.48 20.57
N LYS A 195 17.59 -28.82 19.92
CA LYS A 195 17.83 -27.59 19.15
C LYS A 195 18.33 -26.44 20.04
N LEU A 196 17.79 -26.28 21.25
CA LEU A 196 18.28 -25.29 22.21
C LEU A 196 19.71 -25.56 22.66
N GLN A 197 20.11 -26.82 22.81
CA GLN A 197 21.50 -27.19 23.12
C GLN A 197 22.45 -26.87 21.95
N ASP A 198 22.02 -27.10 20.71
CA ASP A 198 22.81 -26.76 19.53
C ASP A 198 22.99 -25.23 19.37
N LEU A 199 21.94 -24.45 19.69
CA LEU A 199 22.00 -22.98 19.76
C LEU A 199 22.94 -22.50 20.87
N SER A 200 22.89 -23.14 22.04
CA SER A 200 23.77 -22.82 23.17
C SER A 200 25.24 -23.11 22.85
N SER A 201 25.51 -24.18 22.09
CA SER A 201 26.88 -24.62 21.73
C SER A 201 27.45 -23.95 20.47
N SER A 202 26.75 -22.96 19.90
CA SER A 202 27.12 -22.27 18.65
C SER A 202 27.37 -23.20 17.46
N LYS A 203 26.80 -24.41 17.48
CA LYS A 203 26.86 -25.37 16.36
C LYS A 203 25.85 -25.03 15.26
N TRP A 204 24.81 -24.28 15.62
CA TRP A 204 23.77 -23.86 14.70
C TRP A 204 24.31 -22.91 13.63
N GLN A 205 24.01 -23.19 12.36
CA GLN A 205 24.40 -22.35 11.23
C GLN A 205 23.20 -22.08 10.33
N GLY A 206 22.97 -20.80 10.03
CA GLY A 206 21.87 -20.36 9.18
C GLY A 206 20.53 -20.29 9.93
N LEU A 207 19.49 -19.99 9.17
CA LEU A 207 18.11 -19.95 9.62
C LEU A 207 17.40 -21.24 9.22
N GLU A 208 16.81 -21.96 10.17
CA GLU A 208 15.92 -23.10 9.89
C GLU A 208 14.46 -22.60 9.81
N GLY A 209 13.75 -22.93 8.73
CA GLY A 209 12.34 -22.54 8.53
C GLY A 209 12.14 -21.47 7.47
N GLU A 210 10.87 -21.24 7.12
CA GLU A 210 10.48 -20.27 6.09
C GLU A 210 10.18 -18.89 6.73
N ILE A 211 10.66 -17.78 6.14
CA ILE A 211 10.16 -16.44 6.48
C ILE A 211 9.24 -16.01 5.35
N SER A 212 8.03 -15.54 5.67
CA SER A 212 7.17 -14.89 4.70
C SER A 212 7.68 -13.48 4.39
N ARG A 213 8.82 -13.38 3.72
CA ARG A 213 9.25 -12.14 3.09
C ARG A 213 8.45 -11.95 1.80
N GLN A 214 7.30 -11.28 1.89
CA GLN A 214 6.75 -10.64 0.69
C GLN A 214 7.66 -9.48 0.32
N ASN A 215 8.77 -9.76 -0.36
CA ASN A 215 9.66 -8.70 -0.80
C ASN A 215 8.91 -7.81 -1.81
N VAL A 216 8.41 -6.68 -1.33
CA VAL A 216 7.92 -5.59 -2.18
C VAL A 216 9.15 -5.06 -2.90
N SER A 217 9.44 -5.64 -4.06
CA SER A 217 10.56 -5.22 -4.88
C SER A 217 10.23 -3.90 -5.55
N ALA A 218 11.22 -3.02 -5.67
CA ALA A 218 11.12 -1.81 -6.49
C ALA A 218 10.61 -2.15 -7.91
N LEU A 219 11.05 -3.28 -8.47
CA LEU A 219 10.57 -3.80 -9.75
C LEU A 219 9.07 -4.15 -9.71
N GLY A 220 8.60 -4.81 -8.66
CA GLY A 220 7.19 -5.14 -8.46
C GLY A 220 6.32 -3.88 -8.41
N MET A 221 6.73 -2.86 -7.65
CA MET A 221 6.01 -1.57 -7.58
C MET A 221 6.00 -0.84 -8.92
N PHE A 222 7.12 -0.88 -9.65
CA PHE A 222 7.22 -0.30 -10.99
C PHE A 222 6.27 -0.98 -11.98
N VAL A 223 6.29 -2.32 -12.04
CA VAL A 223 5.40 -3.12 -12.90
C VAL A 223 3.94 -2.92 -12.51
N LEU A 224 3.63 -2.89 -11.21
CA LEU A 224 2.28 -2.61 -10.72
C LEU A 224 1.80 -1.22 -11.18
N GLY A 225 2.69 -0.22 -11.20
CA GLY A 225 2.40 1.10 -11.76
C GLY A 225 2.05 1.05 -13.25
N ILE A 226 2.81 0.28 -14.05
CA ILE A 226 2.53 0.06 -15.48
C ILE A 226 1.16 -0.60 -15.66
N VAL A 227 0.91 -1.70 -14.96
CA VAL A 227 -0.36 -2.45 -15.05
C VAL A 227 -1.53 -1.57 -14.65
N THR A 228 -1.40 -0.79 -13.58
CA THR A 228 -2.48 0.08 -13.09
C THR A 228 -2.75 1.26 -14.03
N SER A 229 -1.79 1.69 -14.85
CA SER A 229 -2.04 2.71 -15.88
C SER A 229 -2.98 2.23 -16.99
N LEU A 230 -3.11 0.91 -17.17
CA LEU A 230 -4.07 0.30 -18.08
C LEU A 230 -5.44 0.10 -17.42
N ALA A 231 -5.59 0.48 -16.15
CA ALA A 231 -6.85 0.36 -15.45
C ALA A 231 -7.92 1.27 -16.07
N PRO A 232 -9.19 0.82 -16.09
CA PRO A 232 -10.31 1.54 -16.68
C PRO A 232 -10.44 3.00 -16.21
N CYS A 233 -10.23 3.25 -14.91
CA CYS A 233 -10.29 4.58 -14.31
C CYS A 233 -9.19 5.52 -14.86
N SER A 234 -7.98 4.99 -15.04
CA SER A 234 -6.82 5.74 -15.53
C SER A 234 -6.98 6.13 -17.00
N ILE A 235 -7.42 5.17 -17.82
CA ILE A 235 -7.67 5.38 -19.26
C ILE A 235 -8.76 6.44 -19.47
N ALA A 236 -9.87 6.37 -18.72
CA ALA A 236 -10.96 7.32 -18.84
C ALA A 236 -10.52 8.76 -18.53
N LEU A 237 -9.79 8.95 -17.43
CA LEU A 237 -9.30 10.26 -17.02
C LEU A 237 -8.27 10.79 -18.02
N MET A 238 -7.38 9.91 -18.51
CA MET A 238 -6.36 10.27 -19.49
C MET A 238 -6.98 10.73 -20.81
N ILE A 239 -8.00 10.03 -21.30
CA ILE A 239 -8.72 10.42 -22.52
C ILE A 239 -9.44 11.76 -22.32
N ALA A 240 -10.11 11.98 -21.20
CA ALA A 240 -10.80 13.23 -20.92
C ALA A 240 -9.82 14.42 -20.89
N VAL A 241 -8.70 14.24 -20.18
CA VAL A 241 -7.63 15.23 -20.07
C VAL A 241 -7.00 15.51 -21.44
N PHE A 242 -6.63 14.48 -22.21
CA PHE A 242 -6.06 14.70 -23.53
C PHE A 242 -7.05 15.29 -24.53
N SER A 243 -8.32 14.86 -24.51
CA SER A 243 -9.37 15.45 -25.34
C SER A 243 -9.53 16.94 -25.04
N TYR A 244 -9.55 17.31 -23.75
CA TYR A 244 -9.61 18.71 -23.34
C TYR A 244 -8.36 19.51 -23.75
N VAL A 245 -7.16 18.97 -23.50
CA VAL A 245 -5.90 19.61 -23.89
C VAL A 245 -5.80 19.77 -25.41
N LEU A 246 -6.20 18.75 -26.18
CA LEU A 246 -6.26 18.81 -27.65
C LEU A 246 -7.29 19.85 -28.13
N THR A 247 -8.42 19.98 -27.45
CA THR A 247 -9.49 20.94 -27.80
C THR A 247 -9.05 22.38 -27.53
N VAL A 248 -8.42 22.65 -26.37
CA VAL A 248 -7.86 23.97 -26.04
C VAL A 248 -6.71 24.31 -27.00
N ARG A 249 -5.84 23.34 -27.33
CA ARG A 249 -4.71 23.53 -28.25
C ARG A 249 -5.12 23.76 -29.70
N ARG A 250 -6.22 23.16 -30.19
CA ARG A 250 -6.75 23.40 -31.55
C ARG A 250 -7.05 24.90 -31.76
N LYS A 251 -7.41 25.62 -30.70
CA LYS A 251 -7.66 27.07 -30.71
C LYS A 251 -6.35 27.88 -30.83
N ASP A 252 -5.26 27.42 -30.22
CA ASP A 252 -3.95 28.09 -30.25
C ASP A 252 -3.14 27.78 -31.54
N GLU A 253 -3.21 26.55 -32.05
CA GLU A 253 -2.47 26.11 -33.24
C GLU A 253 -3.00 26.76 -34.53
N TYR A 254 -4.29 27.12 -34.58
CA TYR A 254 -4.87 27.96 -35.63
C TYR A 254 -4.27 29.38 -35.65
N THR A 255 -3.75 29.84 -34.50
CA THR A 255 -3.26 31.21 -34.30
C THR A 255 -1.73 31.32 -34.45
N ARG A 256 -0.98 30.22 -34.30
CA ARG A 256 0.49 30.21 -34.38
C ARG A 256 0.99 28.94 -35.09
N LYS A 257 1.58 29.09 -36.28
CA LYS A 257 2.32 28.03 -37.02
C LYS A 257 3.47 27.48 -36.14
N SER A 258 3.18 26.55 -35.24
CA SER A 258 4.16 25.88 -34.40
C SER A 258 4.39 24.49 -34.95
N VAL A 259 5.61 24.22 -35.44
CA VAL A 259 6.01 22.89 -35.87
C VAL A 259 5.91 21.94 -34.69
N SER A 260 5.01 20.97 -34.76
CA SER A 260 4.87 19.93 -33.75
C SER A 260 6.14 19.09 -33.68
N SER A 261 6.92 19.28 -32.61
CA SER A 261 8.12 18.49 -32.37
C SER A 261 7.79 17.34 -31.40
N SER A 262 8.07 16.10 -31.82
CA SER A 262 8.04 14.90 -30.96
C SER A 262 8.76 15.14 -29.63
N ARG A 263 9.85 15.91 -29.66
CA ARG A 263 10.64 16.28 -28.48
C ARG A 263 9.84 17.07 -27.43
N GLU A 264 8.91 17.92 -27.86
CA GLU A 264 8.07 18.68 -26.93
C GLU A 264 7.01 17.77 -26.28
N GLY A 265 6.54 16.75 -27.00
CA GLY A 265 5.59 15.76 -26.49
C GLY A 265 6.22 14.87 -25.42
N LEU A 266 7.48 14.46 -25.65
CA LEU A 266 8.30 13.77 -24.67
C LEU A 266 8.46 14.60 -23.39
N MET A 267 8.83 15.89 -23.51
CA MET A 267 9.01 16.78 -22.36
C MET A 267 7.72 16.97 -21.55
N ILE A 268 6.57 17.06 -22.24
CA ILE A 268 5.24 17.14 -21.61
C ILE A 268 4.92 15.85 -20.86
N GLY A 269 5.16 14.68 -21.47
CA GLY A 269 4.92 13.39 -20.84
C GLY A 269 5.78 13.17 -19.59
N VAL A 270 7.06 13.57 -19.63
CA VAL A 270 7.96 13.47 -18.46
C VAL A 270 7.55 14.44 -17.36
N ALA A 271 7.20 15.69 -17.70
CA ALA A 271 6.69 16.67 -16.73
C ALA A 271 5.43 16.18 -16.01
N PHE A 272 4.50 15.60 -16.77
CA PHE A 272 3.27 15.02 -16.25
C PHE A 272 3.55 13.85 -15.31
N THR A 273 4.43 12.93 -15.72
CA THR A 273 4.85 11.78 -14.90
C THR A 273 5.49 12.22 -13.60
N LEU A 274 6.38 13.22 -13.65
CA LEU A 274 7.03 13.75 -12.45
C LEU A 274 6.02 14.39 -11.49
N GLY A 275 5.03 15.12 -12.02
CA GLY A 275 3.92 15.66 -11.25
C GLY A 275 3.16 14.57 -10.50
N MET A 276 2.78 13.49 -11.20
CA MET A 276 2.10 12.35 -10.56
C MET A 276 2.98 11.67 -9.50
N ALA A 277 4.23 11.35 -9.85
CA ALA A 277 5.15 10.65 -8.95
C ALA A 277 5.41 11.44 -7.66
N SER A 278 5.44 12.78 -7.74
CA SER A 278 5.59 13.65 -6.57
C SER A 278 4.41 13.52 -5.59
N VAL A 279 3.17 13.43 -6.10
CA VAL A 279 1.98 13.25 -5.26
C VAL A 279 2.01 11.90 -4.57
N PHE A 280 2.37 10.83 -5.30
CA PHE A 280 2.48 9.49 -4.71
C PHE A 280 3.60 9.38 -3.67
N PHE A 281 4.73 10.04 -3.90
CA PHE A 281 5.79 10.13 -2.90
C PHE A 281 5.28 10.76 -1.60
N VAL A 282 4.64 11.93 -1.70
CA VAL A 282 4.07 12.63 -0.53
C VAL A 282 3.01 11.78 0.16
N LEU A 283 2.09 11.18 -0.61
CA LEU A 283 1.07 10.30 -0.08
C LEU A 283 1.68 9.10 0.66
N GLY A 284 2.76 8.52 0.15
CA GLY A 284 3.48 7.43 0.80
C GLY A 284 4.13 7.83 2.12
N LEU A 285 4.73 9.02 2.20
CA LEU A 285 5.25 9.55 3.46
C LEU A 285 4.14 9.65 4.52
N PHE A 286 2.95 10.12 4.14
CA PHE A 286 1.80 10.23 5.04
C PHE A 286 1.28 8.87 5.48
N ILE A 287 1.13 7.93 4.54
CA ILE A 287 0.56 6.60 4.85
C ILE A 287 1.49 5.82 5.78
N SER A 288 2.81 5.90 5.60
CA SER A 288 3.77 5.27 6.52
C SER A 288 3.70 5.81 7.96
N GLN A 289 3.15 7.01 8.18
CA GLN A 289 2.95 7.56 9.53
C GLN A 289 1.56 7.23 10.12
N VAL A 290 0.55 7.02 9.27
CA VAL A 290 -0.87 6.91 9.67
C VAL A 290 -1.37 5.45 9.69
N GLY A 291 -0.54 4.49 9.25
CA GLY A 291 -0.94 3.10 8.93
C GLY A 291 -1.69 2.29 9.99
N LEU A 292 -1.62 2.68 11.27
CA LEU A 292 -2.37 2.00 12.35
C LEU A 292 -3.86 2.40 12.41
N PHE A 293 -4.26 3.54 11.83
CA PHE A 293 -5.63 4.07 11.96
C PHE A 293 -6.59 3.60 10.85
N ILE A 294 -6.06 3.10 9.73
CA ILE A 294 -6.86 2.75 8.53
C ILE A 294 -7.44 1.33 8.61
N ARG A 295 -6.94 0.47 9.51
CA ARG A 295 -7.23 -0.96 9.53
C ARG A 295 -8.63 -1.32 10.03
N ASP A 296 -9.29 -0.44 10.79
CA ASP A 296 -10.54 -0.77 11.51
C ASP A 296 -11.77 0.05 11.08
N SER A 297 -11.62 1.03 10.19
CA SER A 297 -12.77 1.88 9.85
C SER A 297 -13.52 1.34 8.63
N ARG A 298 -14.63 0.62 8.87
CA ARG A 298 -15.67 0.41 7.83
C ARG A 298 -16.08 1.73 7.16
N ILE A 299 -15.90 2.84 7.88
CA ILE A 299 -16.10 4.22 7.42
C ILE A 299 -15.20 4.56 6.21
N PHE A 300 -13.97 4.04 6.15
CA PHE A 300 -13.06 4.29 5.02
C PHE A 300 -13.62 3.70 3.71
N ASP A 301 -14.11 2.47 3.73
CA ASP A 301 -14.71 1.83 2.55
C ASP A 301 -15.95 2.59 2.06
N LEU A 302 -16.78 3.07 2.99
CA LEU A 302 -17.94 3.92 2.67
C LEU A 302 -17.51 5.24 2.03
N LEU A 303 -16.51 5.91 2.60
CA LEU A 303 -16.02 7.20 2.10
C LEU A 303 -15.38 7.05 0.72
N ALA A 304 -14.53 6.03 0.53
CA ALA A 304 -13.92 5.71 -0.76
C ALA A 304 -14.97 5.37 -1.82
N GLY A 305 -15.96 4.53 -1.48
CA GLY A 305 -17.07 4.18 -2.36
C GLY A 305 -17.91 5.40 -2.77
N LEU A 306 -18.25 6.27 -1.82
CA LEU A 306 -19.03 7.48 -2.07
C LEU A 306 -18.27 8.48 -2.95
N ILE A 307 -16.96 8.66 -2.71
CA ILE A 307 -16.10 9.48 -3.58
C ILE A 307 -16.03 8.89 -4.99
N MET A 308 -15.86 7.57 -5.14
CA MET A 308 -15.84 6.90 -6.44
C MET A 308 -17.15 7.07 -7.21
N ILE A 309 -18.31 6.96 -6.53
CA ILE A 309 -19.62 7.20 -7.15
C ILE A 309 -19.72 8.66 -7.62
N LEU A 310 -19.34 9.63 -6.79
CA LEU A 310 -19.36 11.05 -7.17
C LEU A 310 -18.46 11.34 -8.38
N LEU A 311 -17.24 10.80 -8.39
CA LEU A 311 -16.30 10.93 -9.51
C LEU A 311 -16.81 10.23 -10.78
N GLY A 312 -17.39 9.04 -10.65
CA GLY A 312 -17.95 8.28 -11.77
C GLY A 312 -19.15 8.99 -12.41
N VAL A 313 -20.07 9.53 -11.59
CA VAL A 313 -21.20 10.33 -12.07
C VAL A 313 -20.73 11.56 -12.83
N GLY A 314 -19.73 12.27 -12.30
CA GLY A 314 -19.13 13.44 -12.97
C GLY A 314 -18.45 13.12 -14.31
N ASN A 315 -18.00 11.88 -14.52
CA ASN A 315 -17.42 11.43 -15.80
C ASN A 315 -18.49 11.06 -16.84
N ILE A 316 -19.64 10.50 -16.44
CA ILE A 316 -20.70 10.07 -17.38
C ILE A 316 -21.51 11.27 -17.90
N LYS A 317 -21.80 12.23 -17.01
CA LYS A 317 -22.48 13.48 -17.35
C LYS A 317 -21.74 14.63 -16.67
N PRO A 318 -21.26 15.65 -17.41
CA PRO A 318 -20.74 16.84 -16.78
C PRO A 318 -21.82 17.37 -15.83
N LEU A 319 -21.42 17.59 -14.57
CA LEU A 319 -22.30 17.92 -13.43
C LEU A 319 -23.29 19.06 -13.70
N GLU A 320 -23.04 19.89 -14.72
CA GLU A 320 -23.90 20.98 -15.18
C GLU A 320 -25.30 20.51 -15.65
N GLU A 321 -25.43 19.37 -16.34
CA GLU A 321 -26.74 18.89 -16.85
C GLU A 321 -27.61 18.20 -15.77
N ILE A 322 -27.01 17.64 -14.72
CA ILE A 322 -27.74 16.95 -13.65
C ILE A 322 -28.24 17.92 -12.57
N ILE A 323 -27.53 19.05 -12.37
CA ILE A 323 -27.89 20.02 -11.33
C ILE A 323 -29.01 20.96 -11.79
N GLU A 324 -29.11 21.29 -13.08
CA GLU A 324 -30.18 22.12 -13.66
C GLU A 324 -31.63 21.72 -13.27
N PRO A 325 -32.03 20.42 -13.30
CA PRO A 325 -33.40 20.04 -12.91
C PRO A 325 -33.69 20.18 -11.42
N VAL A 326 -32.67 20.21 -10.55
CA VAL A 326 -32.83 20.34 -9.09
C VAL A 326 -32.80 21.80 -8.66
N THR A 327 -31.89 22.62 -9.21
CA THR A 327 -31.87 24.08 -8.96
C THR A 327 -33.04 24.80 -9.60
N SER A 328 -33.64 24.28 -10.67
CA SER A 328 -34.86 24.85 -11.26
C SER A 328 -36.13 24.57 -10.44
N ARG A 329 -36.20 23.46 -9.70
CA ARG A 329 -37.34 23.15 -8.81
C ARG A 329 -37.30 23.89 -7.47
N LEU A 330 -36.15 24.38 -7.06
CA LEU A 330 -35.95 25.14 -5.82
C LEU A 330 -36.01 26.66 -6.02
N ARG A 331 -36.44 27.15 -7.19
CA ARG A 331 -36.45 28.57 -7.52
C ARG A 331 -37.75 29.23 -7.01
N PRO A 332 -37.72 30.13 -6.01
CA PRO A 332 -38.82 31.05 -5.77
C PRO A 332 -38.80 32.09 -6.89
N ALA A 333 -39.98 32.48 -7.36
CA ALA A 333 -40.15 33.57 -8.31
C ALA A 333 -39.81 34.91 -7.60
N GLY A 334 -38.60 35.43 -7.82
CA GLY A 334 -38.17 36.73 -7.31
C GLY A 334 -36.71 36.97 -7.65
N GLY A 335 -36.44 38.02 -8.44
CA GLY A 335 -35.14 38.29 -9.02
C GLY A 335 -34.08 38.73 -8.01
N GLU A 336 -32.83 38.32 -8.26
CA GLU A 336 -31.62 39.14 -8.25
C GLU A 336 -30.45 38.25 -8.70
N HIS A 337 -29.47 38.84 -9.40
CA HIS A 337 -28.33 38.15 -10.00
C HIS A 337 -27.43 37.50 -8.93
N CYS A 338 -27.68 36.24 -8.57
CA CYS A 338 -26.72 35.45 -7.82
C CYS A 338 -25.69 34.85 -8.79
N ALA A 339 -24.52 35.46 -8.84
CA ALA A 339 -23.33 34.87 -9.46
C ALA A 339 -23.07 33.49 -8.84
N VAL A 340 -23.23 32.44 -9.63
CA VAL A 340 -22.86 31.07 -9.24
C VAL A 340 -21.38 31.11 -8.86
N LYS A 341 -21.08 30.97 -7.57
CA LYS A 341 -19.71 30.85 -7.06
C LYS A 341 -19.08 29.66 -7.78
N LYS A 342 -18.13 29.92 -8.71
CA LYS A 342 -17.38 28.85 -9.39
C LYS A 342 -16.84 27.88 -8.33
N SER A 343 -17.14 26.60 -8.49
CA SER A 343 -16.62 25.54 -7.61
C SER A 343 -15.10 25.69 -7.49
N LEU A 344 -14.56 25.46 -6.28
CA LEU A 344 -13.10 25.52 -6.02
C LEU A 344 -12.31 24.70 -7.05
N LEU A 345 -12.89 23.59 -7.52
CA LEU A 345 -12.29 22.73 -8.53
C LEU A 345 -12.25 23.40 -9.91
N GLN A 346 -13.32 24.10 -10.31
CA GLN A 346 -13.43 24.81 -11.58
C GLN A 346 -12.48 26.02 -11.64
N ARG A 347 -12.30 26.71 -10.50
CA ARG A 347 -11.35 27.82 -10.35
C ARG A 347 -9.89 27.35 -10.38
N SER A 348 -9.60 26.20 -9.77
CA SER A 348 -8.28 25.56 -9.82
C SER A 348 -7.92 25.08 -11.23
N VAL A 349 -8.90 24.52 -11.95
CA VAL A 349 -8.74 24.12 -13.36
C VAL A 349 -8.45 25.34 -14.25
N GLU A 350 -9.22 26.42 -14.18
CA GLU A 350 -8.95 27.66 -14.92
C GLU A 350 -7.57 28.26 -14.61
N THR A 351 -7.14 28.22 -13.34
CA THR A 351 -5.82 28.70 -12.91
C THR A 351 -4.71 27.83 -13.51
N SER A 352 -4.86 26.51 -13.50
CA SER A 352 -3.91 25.58 -14.13
C SER A 352 -3.79 25.81 -15.65
N ILE A 353 -4.90 26.16 -16.30
CA ILE A 353 -4.97 26.46 -17.73
C ILE A 353 -4.23 27.77 -18.05
N SER A 354 -4.41 28.81 -17.24
CA SER A 354 -3.65 30.06 -17.40
C SER A 354 -2.13 29.85 -17.26
N LEU A 355 -1.73 28.92 -16.40
CA LEU A 355 -0.34 28.49 -16.23
C LEU A 355 0.16 27.68 -17.44
N PHE A 356 -0.71 26.83 -18.02
CA PHE A 356 -0.42 26.06 -19.24
C PHE A 356 -0.16 26.98 -20.45
N GLN A 357 -0.93 28.08 -20.57
CA GLN A 357 -0.73 29.08 -21.63
C GLN A 357 0.61 29.83 -21.49
N ARG A 358 1.14 29.95 -20.26
CA ARG A 358 2.43 30.60 -19.98
C ARG A 358 3.62 29.65 -20.20
N SER A 359 3.46 28.36 -19.88
CA SER A 359 4.45 27.31 -20.10
C SER A 359 3.80 25.93 -20.18
N ALA A 360 3.92 25.26 -21.32
CA ALA A 360 3.40 23.92 -21.53
C ALA A 360 3.99 22.87 -20.56
N PHE A 361 5.19 23.11 -20.04
CA PHE A 361 5.84 22.21 -19.07
C PHE A 361 5.23 22.33 -17.67
N ILE A 362 5.02 23.56 -17.20
CA ILE A 362 4.39 23.83 -15.89
C ILE A 362 2.95 23.34 -15.90
N GLY A 363 2.24 23.58 -17.00
CA GLY A 363 0.89 23.09 -17.17
C GLY A 363 0.80 21.56 -17.23
N ALA A 364 1.76 20.88 -17.86
CA ALA A 364 1.79 19.41 -17.87
C ALA A 364 2.07 18.83 -16.47
N LEU A 365 2.96 19.46 -15.71
CA LEU A 365 3.27 19.07 -14.34
C LEU A 365 2.07 19.24 -13.40
N THR A 366 1.39 20.38 -13.44
CA THR A 366 0.19 20.61 -12.61
C THR A 366 -0.95 19.68 -13.00
N LEU A 367 -1.12 19.40 -14.29
CA LEU A 367 -2.09 18.43 -14.78
C LEU A 367 -1.81 17.02 -14.26
N GLY A 368 -0.53 16.62 -14.17
CA GLY A 368 -0.11 15.38 -13.53
C GLY A 368 -0.47 15.33 -12.04
N VAL A 369 -0.29 16.43 -11.31
CA VAL A 369 -0.71 16.52 -9.89
C VAL A 369 -2.23 16.33 -9.76
N PHE A 370 -3.03 17.03 -10.56
CA PHE A 370 -4.49 16.87 -10.52
C PHE A 370 -4.94 15.45 -10.92
N PHE A 371 -4.26 14.85 -11.90
CA PHE A 371 -4.51 13.47 -12.30
C PHE A 371 -4.27 12.51 -11.14
N ALA A 372 -3.13 12.62 -10.46
CA ALA A 372 -2.82 11.77 -9.31
C ALA A 372 -3.84 11.92 -8.18
N LEU A 373 -4.32 13.14 -7.90
CA LEU A 373 -5.37 13.39 -6.91
C LEU A 373 -6.73 12.81 -7.32
N GLY A 374 -7.13 12.93 -8.60
CA GLY A 374 -8.38 12.37 -9.10
C GLY A 374 -8.37 10.84 -9.18
N TRP A 375 -7.20 10.26 -9.44
CA TRP A 375 -6.98 8.82 -9.48
C TRP A 375 -6.76 8.22 -8.07
N ALA A 376 -6.42 9.03 -7.07
CA ALA A 376 -6.07 8.58 -5.72
C ALA A 376 -7.08 7.60 -5.08
N PRO A 377 -8.42 7.79 -5.14
CA PRO A 377 -9.35 6.85 -4.51
C PRO A 377 -9.27 5.44 -5.10
N CYS A 378 -9.12 5.32 -6.42
CA CYS A 378 -9.01 4.02 -7.10
C CYS A 378 -7.61 3.42 -6.97
N ALA A 379 -6.57 4.26 -7.08
CA ALA A 379 -5.17 3.85 -6.90
C ALA A 379 -4.95 3.30 -5.50
N LEU A 380 -5.44 4.03 -4.50
CA LEU A 380 -5.29 3.71 -3.10
C LEU A 380 -5.93 2.36 -2.83
N SER A 381 -7.17 2.11 -3.27
CA SER A 381 -7.83 0.80 -3.11
C SER A 381 -7.04 -0.39 -3.67
N MET A 382 -6.34 -0.23 -4.79
CA MET A 382 -5.54 -1.30 -5.40
C MET A 382 -4.19 -1.48 -4.72
N VAL A 383 -3.58 -0.40 -4.23
CA VAL A 383 -2.25 -0.41 -3.61
C VAL A 383 -2.35 -0.56 -2.08
N LEU A 384 -3.55 -0.47 -1.51
CA LEU A 384 -3.82 -0.55 -0.07
C LEU A 384 -3.28 -1.84 0.58
N PRO A 385 -3.42 -3.05 -0.01
CA PRO A 385 -2.86 -4.25 0.60
C PRO A 385 -1.33 -4.17 0.76
N VAL A 386 -0.65 -3.65 -0.26
CA VAL A 386 0.81 -3.45 -0.24
C VAL A 386 1.20 -2.37 0.78
N LEU A 387 0.41 -1.29 0.88
CA LEU A 387 0.67 -0.21 1.83
C LEU A 387 0.41 -0.60 3.28
N ILE A 388 -0.64 -1.39 3.55
CA ILE A 388 -0.91 -1.95 4.87
C ILE A 388 0.24 -2.86 5.28
N TRP A 389 0.74 -3.68 4.35
CA TRP A 389 1.88 -4.54 4.62
C TRP A 389 3.15 -3.72 4.90
N LEU A 390 3.46 -2.71 4.08
CA LEU A 390 4.57 -1.78 4.31
C LEU A 390 4.43 -1.01 5.62
N ALA A 391 3.21 -0.68 6.05
CA ALA A 391 2.98 0.00 7.32
C ALA A 391 3.08 -0.93 8.54
N SER A 392 2.96 -2.25 8.34
CA SER A 392 3.11 -3.23 9.41
C SER A 392 4.57 -3.57 9.71
N GLN A 393 5.47 -3.21 8.81
CA GLN A 393 6.90 -3.26 9.06
C GLN A 393 7.34 -1.90 9.61
N ASP A 394 8.32 -1.85 10.52
CA ASP A 394 8.97 -0.61 11.01
C ASP A 394 9.82 0.06 9.89
N VAL A 395 9.26 0.17 8.68
CA VAL A 395 9.94 0.74 7.53
C VAL A 395 9.96 2.26 7.67
N THR A 396 11.12 2.84 7.38
CA THR A 396 11.26 4.31 7.37
C THR A 396 10.19 4.95 6.46
N PRO A 397 9.58 6.09 6.86
CA PRO A 397 8.60 6.78 6.00
C PRO A 397 9.14 7.09 4.61
N LEU A 398 10.45 7.38 4.52
CA LEU A 398 11.16 7.61 3.27
C LEU A 398 11.09 6.41 2.32
N ALA A 399 11.20 5.18 2.83
CA ALA A 399 11.10 3.97 2.02
C ALA A 399 9.69 3.81 1.43
N GLY A 400 8.63 4.03 2.23
CA GLY A 400 7.25 4.02 1.75
C GLY A 400 6.99 5.09 0.66
N GLY A 401 7.51 6.30 0.86
CA GLY A 401 7.50 7.36 -0.15
C GLY A 401 8.21 6.96 -1.44
N MET A 402 9.42 6.39 -1.35
CA MET A 402 10.22 5.96 -2.51
C MET A 402 9.53 4.83 -3.29
N MET A 403 8.92 3.86 -2.62
CA MET A 403 8.17 2.78 -3.27
C MET A 403 6.99 3.33 -4.10
N LEU A 404 6.24 4.28 -3.54
CA LEU A 404 5.13 4.92 -4.25
C LEU A 404 5.60 5.89 -5.34
N PHE A 405 6.77 6.49 -5.20
CA PHE A 405 7.39 7.24 -6.29
C PHE A 405 7.72 6.34 -7.48
N ILE A 406 8.33 5.17 -7.24
CA ILE A 406 8.65 4.19 -8.29
C ILE A 406 7.39 3.69 -8.98
N PHE A 407 6.33 3.43 -8.21
CA PHE A 407 5.00 3.13 -8.73
C PHE A 407 4.44 4.26 -9.63
N GLY A 408 4.54 5.52 -9.19
CA GLY A 408 4.14 6.68 -9.99
C GLY A 408 4.95 6.84 -11.29
N VAL A 409 6.24 6.52 -11.26
CA VAL A 409 7.10 6.51 -12.46
C VAL A 409 6.69 5.38 -13.42
N GLY A 410 6.39 4.18 -12.90
CA GLY A 410 5.86 3.07 -13.71
C GLY A 410 4.59 3.45 -14.46
N HIS A 411 3.69 4.19 -13.82
CA HIS A 411 2.47 4.69 -14.43
C HIS A 411 2.73 5.70 -15.58
N GLY A 412 3.87 6.39 -15.56
CA GLY A 412 4.29 7.28 -16.64
C GLY A 412 4.76 6.57 -17.91
N VAL A 413 5.16 5.29 -17.81
CA VAL A 413 5.75 4.54 -18.93
C VAL A 413 4.81 4.45 -20.13
N PRO A 414 3.50 4.15 -19.99
CA PRO A 414 2.59 4.17 -21.14
C PRO A 414 2.15 5.59 -21.54
N ILE A 415 2.16 6.53 -20.61
CA ILE A 415 1.70 7.91 -20.83
C ILE A 415 2.68 8.71 -21.70
N ILE A 416 3.98 8.53 -21.50
CA ILE A 416 5.01 9.25 -22.26
C ILE A 416 4.91 8.98 -23.78
N PRO A 417 4.81 7.73 -24.26
CA PRO A 417 4.56 7.42 -25.66
C PRO A 417 3.24 8.02 -26.17
N ILE A 418 2.16 7.93 -25.38
CA ILE A 418 0.83 8.46 -25.77
C ILE A 418 0.90 9.98 -25.93
N ALA A 419 1.52 10.69 -25.00
CA ALA A 419 1.70 12.14 -25.07
C ALA A 419 2.57 12.56 -26.28
N THR A 420 3.63 11.79 -26.54
CA THR A 420 4.53 12.01 -27.67
C THR A 420 3.82 11.79 -29.01
N PHE A 421 3.10 10.67 -29.14
CA PHE A 421 2.36 10.31 -30.35
C PHE A 421 1.18 11.24 -30.60
N SER A 422 0.47 11.64 -29.55
CA SER A 422 -0.62 12.63 -29.63
C SER A 422 -0.13 13.95 -30.20
N ARG A 423 1.12 14.33 -29.91
CA ARG A 423 1.72 15.54 -30.47
C ARG A 423 2.08 15.38 -31.94
N THR A 424 2.64 14.24 -32.36
CA THR A 424 2.98 13.99 -33.78
C THR A 424 1.75 13.79 -34.68
N VAL A 425 0.63 13.27 -34.17
CA VAL A 425 -0.52 12.85 -35.00
C VAL A 425 -1.81 13.64 -34.73
N GLY A 426 -1.82 14.51 -33.71
CA GLY A 426 -3.01 15.26 -33.24
C GLY A 426 -3.77 16.08 -34.29
N GLY A 427 -3.14 16.44 -35.41
CA GLY A 427 -3.79 17.16 -36.52
C GLY A 427 -4.67 16.30 -37.45
N ARG A 428 -4.45 14.98 -37.55
CA ARG A 428 -5.16 14.11 -38.51
C ARG A 428 -6.21 13.17 -37.91
N ILE A 429 -6.18 12.97 -36.60
CA ILE A 429 -6.95 11.92 -35.90
C ILE A 429 -8.16 12.48 -35.11
N GLY A 430 -8.35 13.81 -35.15
CA GLY A 430 -9.17 14.54 -34.18
C GLY A 430 -10.65 14.17 -34.05
N GLU A 431 -11.37 13.83 -35.12
CA GLU A 431 -12.84 13.64 -35.01
C GLU A 431 -13.23 12.23 -34.55
N LYS A 432 -12.60 11.19 -35.12
CA LYS A 432 -12.87 9.79 -34.71
C LYS A 432 -12.37 9.48 -33.30
N TYR A 433 -11.24 10.06 -32.89
CA TYR A 433 -10.70 9.86 -31.55
C TYR A 433 -11.57 10.51 -30.46
N VAL A 434 -12.16 11.67 -30.74
CA VAL A 434 -13.05 12.37 -29.80
C VAL A 434 -14.36 11.60 -29.60
N SER A 435 -14.94 11.01 -30.67
CA SER A 435 -16.17 10.22 -30.53
C SER A 435 -15.95 8.88 -29.80
N VAL A 436 -14.85 8.18 -30.12
CA VAL A 436 -14.46 6.94 -29.40
C VAL A 436 -14.15 7.26 -27.94
N GLY A 437 -13.49 8.39 -27.68
CA GLY A 437 -13.19 8.86 -26.34
C GLY A 437 -14.45 9.10 -25.52
N ALA A 438 -15.48 9.75 -26.08
CA ALA A 438 -16.74 10.01 -25.41
C ALA A 438 -17.50 8.72 -25.01
N TRP A 439 -17.53 7.71 -25.88
CA TRP A 439 -18.14 6.41 -25.55
C TRP A 439 -17.33 5.67 -24.48
N THR A 440 -16.00 5.69 -24.61
CA THR A 440 -15.07 5.06 -23.67
C THR A 440 -15.17 5.67 -22.27
N THR A 441 -15.26 6.99 -22.16
CA THR A 441 -15.44 7.70 -20.87
C THR A 441 -16.76 7.32 -20.19
N LYS A 442 -17.85 7.15 -20.94
CA LYS A 442 -19.15 6.71 -20.38
C LYS A 442 -19.08 5.28 -19.85
N PHE A 443 -18.49 4.36 -20.61
CA PHE A 443 -18.33 2.96 -20.21
C PHE A 443 -17.53 2.83 -18.92
N PHE A 444 -16.36 3.48 -18.86
CA PHE A 444 -15.52 3.43 -17.67
C PHE A 444 -16.09 4.21 -16.49
N GLY A 445 -16.78 5.32 -16.74
CA GLY A 445 -17.54 6.03 -15.70
C GLY A 445 -18.59 5.12 -15.04
N ALA A 446 -19.33 4.34 -15.84
CA ALA A 446 -20.30 3.37 -15.31
C ALA A 446 -19.63 2.25 -14.51
N LEU A 447 -18.47 1.76 -14.98
CA LEU A 447 -17.68 0.76 -14.28
C LEU A 447 -17.17 1.29 -12.92
N VAL A 448 -16.68 2.53 -12.86
CA VAL A 448 -16.24 3.18 -11.61
C VAL A 448 -17.39 3.32 -10.61
N ILE A 449 -18.59 3.68 -11.09
CA ILE A 449 -19.79 3.72 -10.23
C ILE A 449 -20.10 2.32 -9.69
N ALA A 450 -20.06 1.29 -10.55
CA ALA A 450 -20.34 -0.09 -10.12
C ALA A 450 -19.36 -0.56 -9.03
N VAL A 451 -18.05 -0.31 -9.20
CA VAL A 451 -17.04 -0.61 -8.17
C VAL A 451 -17.27 0.22 -6.91
N GLY A 452 -17.60 1.50 -7.04
CA GLY A 452 -17.95 2.38 -5.91
C GLY A 452 -19.13 1.87 -5.10
N VAL A 453 -20.16 1.34 -5.76
CA VAL A 453 -21.32 0.70 -5.11
C VAL A 453 -20.90 -0.57 -4.36
N VAL A 454 -20.04 -1.40 -4.95
CA VAL A 454 -19.51 -2.60 -4.27
C VAL A 454 -18.74 -2.23 -3.00
N TYR A 455 -17.89 -1.20 -3.05
CA TYR A 455 -17.17 -0.69 -1.87
C TYR A 455 -18.13 -0.14 -0.81
N ALA A 456 -19.13 0.64 -1.21
CA ALA A 456 -20.15 1.13 -0.28
C ALA A 456 -21.00 0.00 0.32
N ALA A 457 -21.26 -1.08 -0.43
CA ALA A 457 -22.01 -2.24 0.06
C ALA A 457 -21.26 -3.04 1.14
N ARG A 458 -19.92 -3.05 1.11
CA ARG A 458 -19.09 -3.66 2.17
C ARG A 458 -19.32 -3.01 3.54
N TYR A 459 -19.62 -1.71 3.58
CA TYR A 459 -19.98 -1.03 4.84
C TYR A 459 -21.22 -1.65 5.52
N PHE A 460 -22.20 -2.09 4.72
CA PHE A 460 -23.43 -2.73 5.19
C PHE A 460 -23.26 -4.22 5.51
N GLY A 461 -22.04 -4.77 5.43
CA GLY A 461 -21.75 -6.18 5.70
C GLY A 461 -22.08 -7.13 4.54
N ILE A 462 -22.38 -6.60 3.35
CA ILE A 462 -22.56 -7.42 2.14
C ILE A 462 -21.18 -7.67 1.52
N LEU A 463 -20.60 -8.83 1.83
CA LEU A 463 -19.35 -9.31 1.22
C LEU A 463 -19.63 -9.86 -0.19
N LEU A 464 -19.54 -8.98 -1.18
CA LEU A 464 -19.33 -9.37 -2.58
C LEU A 464 -17.83 -9.53 -2.78
N TRP A 465 -17.34 -10.76 -2.59
CA TRP A 465 -15.92 -11.17 -2.57
C TRP A 465 -15.10 -10.77 -1.33
#